data_AF-R9H483-F1
#
_entry.id   AF-R9H483-F1
#
_cell.length_a   1.000
_cell.length_b   1.000
_cell.length_c   1.000
_cell.angle_alpha   90.00
_cell.angle_beta   90.00
_cell.angle_gamma   90.00
#
_symmetry.space_group_name_H-M   'P 1'
#
loop_
_entity.id
_entity.type
_entity.pdbx_description
1 polymer ?
#
loop_
_entity_poly.entity_id
_entity_poly.type
_entity_poly.pdbx_seq_one_letter_code
_entity_poly.pdbx_strand_id
1 'polypeptide(L)' 'MRNNQKDKQPFEPVFRKCRKRIETLFAQLCDQFMLKRNYDKSLKGLTMRIFAKLAAVTCLQAINIKNNKPINQLKYALAF' A
#
# COMPACT_ATOMS: atom_id res chain seq x y z
N MET A 1 9.84 -12.43 14.37
CA MET A 1 8.96 -11.41 14.99
C MET A 1 9.85 -10.30 15.55
N ARG A 2 9.38 -9.04 15.65
CA ARG A 2 10.25 -7.93 16.11
C ARG A 2 10.71 -8.20 17.55
N ASN A 3 11.99 -7.98 17.82
CA ASN A 3 12.59 -8.27 19.13
C ASN A 3 11.99 -7.43 20.28
N ASN A 4 11.37 -6.30 19.97
CA ASN A 4 10.92 -5.32 20.97
C ASN A 4 9.56 -5.64 21.61
N GLN A 5 8.88 -6.73 21.22
CA GLN A 5 7.57 -7.09 21.76
C GLN A 5 7.76 -7.99 22.98
N LYS A 6 7.45 -7.48 24.18
CA LYS A 6 7.71 -8.13 25.48
C LYS A 6 6.76 -9.30 25.78
N ASP A 7 5.51 -9.23 25.33
CA ASP A 7 4.51 -10.31 25.45
C ASP A 7 4.19 -10.91 24.09
N LYS A 8 4.94 -11.95 23.72
CA LYS A 8 4.89 -12.57 22.40
C LYS A 8 3.75 -13.59 22.34
N GLN A 9 2.64 -13.22 21.72
CA GLN A 9 1.61 -14.18 21.32
C GLN A 9 1.74 -14.53 19.83
N PRO A 10 1.68 -15.83 19.46
CA PRO A 10 1.70 -16.24 18.06
C PRO A 10 0.42 -15.79 17.37
N PHE A 11 0.54 -14.82 16.45
CA PHE A 11 -0.56 -14.51 15.53
C PHE A 11 -0.80 -15.69 14.58
N GLU A 12 -2.08 -16.02 14.40
CA GLU A 12 -2.54 -16.99 13.41
C GLU A 12 -1.92 -16.68 12.03
N PRO A 13 -1.48 -17.70 11.27
CA PRO A 13 -0.82 -17.50 9.99
C PRO A 13 -1.59 -16.60 9.01
N VAL A 14 -2.93 -16.70 9.01
CA VAL A 14 -3.81 -15.91 8.14
C VAL A 14 -3.68 -14.41 8.45
N PHE A 15 -3.86 -14.01 9.71
CA PHE A 15 -3.73 -12.60 10.12
C PHE A 15 -2.34 -12.05 9.90
N ARG A 16 -1.29 -12.89 10.06
CA ARG A 16 0.08 -12.49 9.76
C ARG A 16 0.28 -12.16 8.28
N LYS A 17 -0.33 -12.94 7.38
CA LYS A 17 -0.26 -12.70 5.92
C LYS A 17 -1.02 -11.42 5.55
N CYS A 18 -2.20 -11.20 6.11
CA CYS A 18 -2.99 -9.98 5.90
C CYS A 18 -2.25 -8.74 6.40
N ARG A 19 -1.71 -8.77 7.63
CA ARG A 19 -0.92 -7.64 8.18
C ARG A 19 0.26 -7.29 7.30
N LYS A 20 1.05 -8.29 6.87
CA LYS A 20 2.20 -8.05 5.97
C LYS A 20 1.76 -7.38 4.67
N ARG A 21 0.65 -7.81 4.05
CA ARG A 21 0.11 -7.20 2.83
C ARG A 21 -0.29 -5.74 3.05
N ILE A 22 -0.99 -5.46 4.15
CA ILE A 22 -1.40 -4.10 4.53
C ILE A 22 -0.15 -3.22 4.73
N GLU A 23 0.84 -3.68 5.49
CA GLU A 23 2.09 -2.94 5.74
C GLU A 23 2.86 -2.65 4.44
N THR A 24 2.99 -3.64 3.55
CA THR A 24 3.64 -3.45 2.25
C THR A 24 2.90 -2.42 1.38
N LEU A 25 1.57 -2.50 1.31
CA LEU A 25 0.76 -1.58 0.51
C LEU A 25 0.83 -0.15 1.06
N PHE A 26 0.79 0.02 2.38
CA PHE A 26 0.95 1.34 3.01
C PHE A 26 2.35 1.91 2.81
N ALA A 27 3.41 1.10 2.87
CA ALA A 27 4.77 1.55 2.58
C ALA A 27 4.86 2.08 1.15
N GLN A 28 4.30 1.36 0.17
CA GLN A 28 4.28 1.78 -1.23
C GLN A 28 3.48 3.06 -1.46
N LEU A 29 2.30 3.19 -0.84
CA LEU A 29 1.52 4.42 -0.90
C LEU A 29 2.27 5.62 -0.30
N CYS A 30 3.01 5.41 0.79
CA CYS A 30 3.80 6.46 1.42
C CYS A 30 4.98 6.89 0.55
N ASP A 31 5.72 5.93 -0.03
CA ASP A 31 6.93 6.23 -0.78
C ASP A 31 6.63 6.72 -2.20
N GLN A 32 5.77 6.03 -2.95
CA GLN A 32 5.48 6.34 -4.36
C GLN A 32 4.45 7.46 -4.52
N PHE A 33 3.43 7.50 -3.66
CA PHE A 33 2.32 8.46 -3.77
C PHE A 33 2.34 9.53 -2.67
N MET A 34 3.39 9.56 -1.84
CA MET A 34 3.56 10.55 -0.76
C MET A 34 2.30 10.68 0.08
N LEU A 35 1.69 9.55 0.51
CA LEU A 35 0.38 9.51 1.16
C LEU A 35 0.26 10.52 2.33
N LYS A 36 1.33 10.67 3.12
CA LYS A 36 1.40 11.55 4.30
C LYS A 36 1.36 13.04 3.97
N ARG A 37 1.65 13.45 2.74
CA ARG A 37 1.61 14.86 2.34
C ARG A 37 0.17 15.25 2.00
N ASN A 38 -0.43 16.06 2.86
CA ASN A 38 -1.69 16.74 2.59
C ASN A 38 -1.47 18.26 2.56
N TYR A 39 -1.90 18.88 1.47
CA TYR A 39 -1.86 20.34 1.28
C TYR A 39 -3.26 20.95 1.23
N ASP A 40 -4.30 20.13 1.26
CA ASP A 40 -5.68 20.61 1.19
C ASP A 40 -6.19 20.97 2.58
N LYS A 41 -6.77 22.17 2.70
CA LYS A 41 -7.36 22.67 3.94
C LYS A 41 -8.77 22.11 4.18
N SER A 42 -9.41 21.54 3.16
CA SER A 42 -10.77 20.97 3.24
C SER A 42 -10.75 19.46 3.40
N LEU A 43 -11.66 18.93 4.22
CA LEU A 43 -11.89 17.49 4.37
C LEU A 43 -12.30 16.82 3.04
N LYS A 44 -13.06 17.53 2.20
CA LYS A 44 -13.47 17.01 0.88
C LYS A 44 -12.27 16.82 -0.04
N GLY A 45 -11.35 17.77 -0.05
CA GLY A 45 -10.13 17.67 -0.85
C GLY A 45 -9.17 16.59 -0.35
N LEU A 46 -9.05 16.46 0.98
CA LEU A 46 -8.28 15.38 1.61
C LEU A 46 -8.81 13.99 1.22
N THR A 47 -10.12 13.76 1.35
CA THR A 47 -10.76 12.48 1.01
C THR A 47 -10.61 12.13 -0.47
N MET A 48 -10.84 13.10 -1.37
CA MET A 48 -10.65 12.89 -2.80
C MET A 48 -9.19 12.58 -3.16
N ARG A 49 -8.21 13.21 -2.50
CA ARG A 49 -6.79 12.94 -2.74
C ARG A 49 -6.37 11.56 -2.27
N ILE A 50 -6.87 11.11 -1.11
CA ILE A 50 -6.62 9.74 -0.63
C ILE A 50 -7.24 8.73 -1.61
N PHE A 51 -8.49 8.98 -2.03
CA PHE A 51 -9.18 8.12 -2.99
C PHE A 51 -8.42 8.03 -4.32
N ALA A 52 -7.97 9.16 -4.86
CA ALA A 52 -7.18 9.19 -6.09
C ALA A 52 -5.86 8.39 -5.97
N LYS A 53 -5.16 8.48 -4.83
CA LYS A 53 -3.94 7.69 -4.59
C LYS A 53 -4.23 6.19 -4.50
N LEU A 54 -5.34 5.81 -3.86
CA LEU A 54 -5.77 4.42 -3.79
C LEU A 54 -6.13 3.88 -5.19
N ALA A 55 -6.91 4.64 -5.96
CA ALA A 55 -7.28 4.29 -7.33
C ALA A 55 -6.04 4.13 -8.23
N ALA A 56 -5.05 5.02 -8.11
CA ALA A 56 -3.80 4.92 -8.86
C ALA A 56 -3.04 3.62 -8.55
N VAL A 57 -2.96 3.22 -7.28
CA VAL A 57 -2.36 1.92 -6.90
C VAL A 57 -3.13 0.77 -7.53
N THR A 58 -4.45 0.76 -7.46
CA THR A 58 -5.28 -0.30 -8.05
C THR A 58 -5.09 -0.38 -9.57
N CYS A 59 -4.99 0.75 -10.27
CA CYS A 59 -4.70 0.78 -11.70
C CYS A 59 -3.33 0.15 -12.02
N LEU A 60 -2.28 0.50 -11.27
CA LEU A 60 -0.94 -0.09 -11.46
C LEU A 60 -0.93 -1.60 -11.18
N GLN A 61 -1.67 -2.06 -10.16
CA GLN A 61 -1.84 -3.48 -9.88
C GLN A 61 -2.52 -4.20 -11.05
N ALA A 62 -3.56 -3.59 -11.63
CA ALA A 62 -4.27 -4.15 -12.77
C ALA A 62 -3.37 -4.24 -14.02
N ILE A 63 -2.53 -3.23 -14.27
CA ILE A 63 -1.55 -3.25 -15.36
C ILE A 63 -0.53 -4.37 -15.15
N ASN A 64 0.00 -4.53 -13.93
CA ASN A 64 0.91 -5.62 -13.61
C ASN A 64 0.29 -7.00 -13.87
N ILE A 65 -0.97 -7.21 -13.47
CA ILE A 65 -1.68 -8.46 -13.72
C ILE A 65 -1.81 -8.72 -15.23
N LYS A 66 -2.17 -7.70 -16.02
CA LYS A 66 -2.24 -7.83 -17.48
C LYS A 66 -0.90 -8.18 -18.12
N ASN A 67 0.20 -7.67 -17.56
CA ASN A 67 1.56 -7.91 -18.05
C ASN A 67 2.23 -9.16 -17.43
N ASN A 68 1.49 -10.01 -16.71
CA ASN A 68 2.03 -11.16 -15.97
C ASN A 68 3.17 -10.81 -14.99
N LYS A 69 3.18 -9.58 -14.47
CA LYS A 69 4.14 -9.10 -13.47
C LYS A 69 3.57 -9.25 -12.06
N PRO A 70 4.42 -9.40 -11.01
CA PRO A 70 3.96 -9.48 -9.63
C PRO A 70 3.13 -8.25 -9.21
N ILE A 71 1.95 -8.47 -8.63
CA ILE A 71 1.02 -7.40 -8.22
C ILE A 71 1.65 -6.36 -7.28
N ASN A 72 2.61 -6.78 -6.46
CA ASN A 72 3.26 -5.92 -5.49
C ASN A 72 4.35 -5.01 -6.10
N GLN A 73 4.74 -5.17 -7.38
CA GLN A 73 5.81 -4.38 -7.99
C GLN A 73 5.28 -3.11 -8.66
N LEU A 74 4.77 -2.17 -7.87
CA LEU A 74 4.12 -0.95 -8.39
C LEU A 74 5.10 0.06 -9.02
N LYS A 75 6.32 0.14 -8.49
CA LYS A 75 7.33 1.12 -8.95
C LYS A 75 7.74 0.93 -10.41
N TYR A 76 7.73 -0.32 -10.88
CA TYR A 76 8.15 -0.71 -12.23
C TYR A 76 6.98 -1.21 -13.09
N ALA A 77 5.75 -0.94 -12.67
CA ALA A 77 4.56 -1.44 -13.37
C ALA A 77 4.42 -0.91 -14.81
N LEU A 78 5.00 0.27 -15.07
CA LEU A 78 5.01 0.93 -16.39
C LEU A 78 6.34 0.75 -17.15
N ALA A 79 7.34 0.10 -16.56
CA ALA A 79 8.54 -0.27 -17.31
C ALA A 79 8.15 -1.45 -18.21
N PHE A 80 8.28 -1.28 -19.53
CA PHE A 80 8.00 -2.33 -20.51
C PHE A 80 9.21 -3.24 -20.66
#